data_AF-A0A8D5G1D6-F1
#
_entry.id   AF-A0A8D5G1D6-F1
#
_cell.length_a   1.000
_cell.length_b   1.000
_cell.length_c   1.000
_cell.angle_alpha   90.00
_cell.angle_beta   90.00
_cell.angle_gamma   90.00
#
_symmetry.space_group_name_H-M   'P 1'
#
loop_
_entity.id
_entity.type
_entity.pdbx_description
1 polymer ?
#
loop_
_entity_poly.entity_id
_entity_poly.type
_entity_poly.pdbx_seq_one_letter_code
_entity_poly.pdbx_strand_id
1 'polypeptide(L)'
;MSKITLLTVSTTSVAVSAEIAAMPDLDGWGNLTSLQQAMARDTTGQLKTLVTQYGTQTDPDTRDATLNSILYYWAGVQDVDPGSRTASMIYGNAIGDARKLEFLETLYGESYLGTWCWGVRDPNPHGPAAAIP
;
A
#
# COMPACT_ATOMS: atom_id res chain seq x y z
N MET A 1 -20.37 16.42 3.85
CA MET A 1 -21.25 15.96 2.76
C MET A 1 -20.77 14.59 2.34
N SER A 2 -21.64 13.59 2.46
CA SER A 2 -21.36 12.19 2.11
C SER A 2 -21.12 12.08 0.60
N LYS A 3 -19.98 11.52 0.19
CA LYS A 3 -19.81 10.92 -1.14
C LYS A 3 -19.52 9.44 -0.93
N ILE A 4 -20.59 8.67 -0.80
CA ILE A 4 -20.56 7.26 -1.17
C ILE A 4 -20.38 7.25 -2.70
N THR A 5 -19.16 6.98 -3.17
CA THR A 5 -18.91 6.63 -4.57
C THR A 5 -18.77 5.12 -4.65
N LEU A 6 -19.77 4.52 -5.31
CA LEU A 6 -19.85 3.11 -5.64
C LEU A 6 -18.76 2.73 -6.67
N LEU A 7 -18.14 1.55 -6.50
CA LEU A 7 -17.54 0.70 -7.56
C LEU A 7 -16.82 1.45 -8.70
N THR A 8 -15.64 2.01 -8.46
CA THR A 8 -14.71 2.31 -9.57
C THR A 8 -13.76 1.15 -9.78
N VAL A 9 -14.22 0.13 -10.52
CA VAL A 9 -13.28 -0.66 -11.32
C VAL A 9 -12.66 0.34 -12.29
N SER A 10 -11.34 0.52 -12.22
CA SER A 10 -10.62 1.46 -13.08
C SER A 10 -11.07 1.33 -14.54
N THR A 11 -11.68 2.39 -15.07
CA THR A 11 -12.30 2.40 -16.42
C THR A 11 -11.30 2.42 -17.57
N THR A 12 -10.00 2.32 -17.27
CA THR A 12 -8.89 2.28 -18.24
C THR A 12 -8.02 1.07 -17.92
N SER A 13 -8.52 -0.13 -18.21
CA SER A 13 -7.70 -1.35 -18.21
C SER A 13 -6.69 -1.28 -19.34
N VAL A 14 -5.44 -1.63 -19.07
CA VAL A 14 -4.41 -1.80 -20.11
C VAL A 14 -4.37 -3.25 -20.58
N ALA A 15 -3.84 -3.48 -21.78
CA ALA A 15 -3.64 -4.83 -22.29
C ALA A 15 -2.66 -5.60 -21.40
N VAL A 16 -3.12 -6.73 -20.85
CA VAL A 16 -2.28 -7.64 -20.08
C VAL A 16 -1.60 -8.61 -21.03
N SER A 17 -0.27 -8.68 -20.99
CA SER A 17 0.48 -9.63 -21.82
C SER A 17 0.22 -11.07 -21.37
N ALA A 18 0.43 -12.04 -22.26
CA ALA A 18 0.29 -13.46 -21.91
C ALA A 18 1.22 -13.88 -20.76
N GLU A 19 2.39 -13.24 -20.67
CA GLU A 19 3.33 -13.43 -19.56
C GLU A 19 2.71 -13.00 -18.23
N ILE A 20 2.15 -11.79 -18.15
CA ILE A 20 1.54 -11.25 -16.92
C ILE A 20 0.26 -12.02 -16.57
N ALA A 21 -0.53 -12.42 -17.57
CA ALA A 21 -1.76 -13.20 -17.36
C ALA A 21 -1.50 -14.58 -16.73
N ALA A 22 -0.28 -15.12 -16.87
CA ALA A 22 0.13 -16.38 -16.25
C ALA A 22 0.65 -16.21 -14.81
N MET A 23 0.80 -14.98 -14.32
CA MET A 23 1.29 -14.68 -12.97
C MET A 23 0.14 -14.64 -11.95
N PRO A 24 0.43 -14.80 -10.65
CA PRO A 24 -0.58 -14.60 -9.60
C PRO A 24 -1.27 -13.24 -9.73
N ASP A 25 -2.58 -13.23 -9.56
CA ASP A 25 -3.38 -11.99 -9.49
C ASP A 25 -4.03 -11.86 -8.12
N LEU A 26 -4.24 -10.60 -7.73
CA LEU A 26 -5.12 -10.21 -6.65
C LEU A 26 -6.10 -9.21 -7.25
N ASP A 27 -7.39 -9.48 -7.06
CA ASP A 27 -8.43 -8.58 -7.52
C ASP A 27 -8.19 -7.17 -6.96
N GLY A 28 -8.47 -6.16 -7.78
CA GLY A 28 -8.39 -4.78 -7.35
C GLY A 28 -9.34 -4.52 -6.19
N TRP A 29 -8.90 -3.76 -5.20
CA TRP A 29 -9.71 -3.42 -4.05
C TRP A 29 -9.60 -1.92 -3.73
N GLY A 30 -10.75 -1.31 -3.44
CA GLY A 30 -10.88 0.14 -3.30
C GLY A 30 -10.30 0.90 -4.50
N ASN A 31 -9.23 1.67 -4.30
CA ASN A 31 -8.57 2.41 -5.40
C ASN A 31 -7.41 1.65 -6.07
N LEU A 32 -7.03 0.48 -5.57
CA LEU A 32 -6.01 -0.35 -6.23
C LEU A 32 -6.64 -1.12 -7.39
N THR A 33 -5.97 -1.12 -8.53
CA THR A 33 -6.33 -2.05 -9.62
C THR A 33 -5.86 -3.46 -9.28
N SER A 34 -6.28 -4.47 -10.06
CA SER A 34 -5.72 -5.81 -9.86
C SER A 34 -4.20 -5.81 -9.98
N LEU A 35 -3.54 -6.77 -9.34
CA LEU A 35 -2.08 -6.86 -9.33
C LEU A 35 -1.54 -7.05 -10.76
N GLN A 36 -2.21 -7.84 -11.61
CA GLN A 36 -1.85 -7.98 -13.03
C GLN A 36 -2.04 -6.67 -13.81
N GLN A 37 -3.09 -5.91 -13.54
CA GLN A 37 -3.28 -4.59 -14.15
C GLN A 37 -2.21 -3.59 -13.69
N ALA A 38 -1.78 -3.66 -12.43
CA ALA A 38 -0.67 -2.85 -11.93
C ALA A 38 0.66 -3.25 -12.60
N MET A 39 0.94 -4.55 -12.73
CA MET A 39 2.11 -5.05 -13.45
C MET A 39 2.11 -4.64 -14.93
N ALA A 40 0.95 -4.66 -15.59
CA ALA A 40 0.82 -4.27 -16.99
C ALA A 40 0.99 -2.75 -17.21
N ARG A 41 0.72 -1.93 -16.18
CA ARG A 41 0.96 -0.47 -16.21
C ARG A 41 2.39 -0.09 -15.81
N ASP A 42 3.07 -0.94 -15.04
CA ASP A 42 4.45 -0.73 -14.64
C ASP A 42 5.41 -0.93 -15.82
N THR A 43 5.78 0.19 -16.46
CA THR A 43 6.72 0.21 -17.58
C THR A 43 8.16 -0.15 -17.18
N THR A 44 8.48 -0.12 -15.89
CA THR A 44 9.81 -0.48 -15.38
C THR A 44 9.98 -1.98 -15.19
N GLY A 45 8.87 -2.72 -15.04
CA GLY A 45 8.86 -4.16 -14.77
C GLY A 45 9.30 -4.55 -13.37
N GLN A 46 9.42 -3.60 -12.44
CA GLN A 46 9.80 -3.85 -11.06
C GLN A 46 8.75 -4.70 -10.32
N LEU A 47 7.47 -4.38 -10.47
CA LEU A 47 6.40 -5.12 -9.80
C LEU A 47 6.35 -6.57 -10.29
N LYS A 48 6.53 -6.78 -11.60
CA LYS A 48 6.66 -8.12 -12.20
C LYS A 48 7.83 -8.90 -11.60
N THR A 49 8.98 -8.24 -11.45
CA THR A 49 10.20 -8.83 -10.89
C THR A 49 9.99 -9.25 -9.43
N LEU A 50 9.36 -8.38 -8.62
CA LEU A 50 9.06 -8.66 -7.22
C LEU A 50 8.11 -9.86 -7.05
N VAL A 51 7.04 -9.93 -7.84
CA VAL A 51 6.09 -11.07 -7.80
C VAL A 51 6.79 -12.38 -8.16
N THR A 52 7.69 -12.35 -9.14
CA THR A 52 8.50 -13.51 -9.51
C THR A 52 9.41 -13.93 -8.36
N GLN A 53 10.14 -12.98 -7.76
CA GLN A 53 11.02 -13.23 -6.62
C GLN A 53 10.26 -13.84 -5.44
N TYR A 54 9.09 -13.31 -5.11
CA TYR A 54 8.25 -13.82 -4.02
C TYR A 54 7.85 -15.30 -4.22
N GLY A 55 7.52 -15.69 -5.46
CA GLY A 55 7.17 -17.08 -5.80
C GLY A 55 8.35 -18.06 -5.69
N THR A 56 9.58 -17.57 -5.82
CA THR A 56 10.81 -18.38 -5.73
C THR A 56 11.49 -18.32 -4.35
N GLN A 57 11.07 -17.42 -3.47
CA GLN A 57 11.74 -17.19 -2.19
C GLN A 57 11.40 -18.29 -1.18
N THR A 58 12.44 -18.86 -0.57
CA THR A 58 12.34 -19.93 0.44
C THR A 58 12.58 -19.44 1.86
N ASP A 59 13.35 -18.36 2.02
CA ASP A 59 13.60 -17.75 3.32
C ASP A 59 12.38 -16.94 3.77
N PRO A 60 11.76 -17.25 4.93
CA PRO A 60 10.53 -16.60 5.37
C PRO A 60 10.67 -15.08 5.54
N ASP A 61 11.74 -14.61 6.19
CA ASP A 61 11.93 -13.19 6.48
C ASP A 61 12.12 -12.39 5.18
N THR A 62 12.91 -12.93 4.24
CA THR A 62 13.10 -12.32 2.93
C THR A 62 11.80 -12.37 2.11
N ARG A 63 10.99 -13.43 2.25
CA ARG A 63 9.71 -13.55 1.56
C ARG A 63 8.71 -12.50 2.05
N ASP A 64 8.66 -12.27 3.36
CA ASP A 64 7.81 -11.24 3.98
C ASP A 64 8.27 -9.83 3.59
N ALA A 65 9.58 -9.57 3.55
CA ALA A 65 10.13 -8.31 3.06
C ALA A 65 9.81 -8.07 1.56
N THR A 66 9.84 -9.14 0.75
CA THR A 66 9.46 -9.08 -0.66
C THR A 66 7.96 -8.79 -0.81
N LEU A 67 7.11 -9.41 0.02
CA LEU A 67 5.68 -9.12 0.03
C LEU A 67 5.41 -7.64 0.36
N ASN A 68 6.07 -7.08 1.37
CA ASN A 68 5.94 -5.66 1.68
C ASN A 68 6.34 -4.79 0.50
N SER A 69 7.44 -5.13 -0.19
CA SER A 69 7.85 -4.43 -1.41
C SER A 69 6.79 -4.50 -2.51
N ILE A 70 6.17 -5.66 -2.73
CA ILE A 70 5.05 -5.83 -3.68
C ILE A 70 3.91 -4.88 -3.31
N LEU A 71 3.47 -4.89 -2.05
CA LEU A 71 2.36 -4.03 -1.60
C LEU A 71 2.66 -2.55 -1.80
N TYR A 72 3.88 -2.11 -1.49
CA TYR A 72 4.26 -0.71 -1.65
C TYR A 72 4.36 -0.27 -3.11
N TYR A 73 4.95 -1.09 -3.99
CA TYR A 73 4.97 -0.82 -5.43
C TYR A 73 3.56 -0.87 -6.04
N TRP A 74 2.73 -1.80 -5.59
CA TRP A 74 1.36 -1.93 -6.07
C TRP A 74 0.52 -0.69 -5.75
N ALA A 75 0.70 -0.12 -4.55
CA ALA A 75 0.06 1.14 -4.17
C ALA A 75 0.79 2.40 -4.68
N GLY A 76 1.98 2.27 -5.28
CA GLY A 76 2.77 3.41 -5.76
C GLY A 76 3.41 4.24 -4.64
N VAL A 77 3.62 3.66 -3.46
CA VAL A 77 4.14 4.33 -2.25
C VAL A 77 5.57 3.91 -1.91
N GLN A 78 6.23 3.14 -2.78
CA GLN A 78 7.57 2.58 -2.53
C GLN A 78 8.64 3.63 -2.17
N ASP A 79 8.52 4.84 -2.72
CA ASP A 79 9.47 5.95 -2.57
C ASP A 79 9.14 6.88 -1.38
N VAL A 80 8.07 6.61 -0.63
CA VAL A 80 7.75 7.36 0.58
C VAL A 80 8.79 7.08 1.66
N ASP A 81 9.30 8.14 2.30
CA ASP A 81 10.19 8.02 3.46
C ASP A 81 9.47 7.26 4.59
N PRO A 82 10.01 6.10 5.06
CA PRO A 82 9.42 5.33 6.15
C PRO A 82 9.19 6.12 7.44
N GLY A 83 9.97 7.19 7.67
CA GLY A 83 9.85 8.06 8.84
C GLY A 83 8.85 9.23 8.69
N SER A 84 8.31 9.46 7.49
CA SER A 84 7.52 10.66 7.17
C SER A 84 6.23 10.83 7.99
N ARG A 85 5.71 9.73 8.55
CA ARG A 85 4.50 9.70 9.39
C ARG A 85 4.81 9.57 10.89
N THR A 86 6.00 9.99 11.31
CA THR A 86 6.36 10.11 12.74
C THR A 86 5.41 11.08 13.45
N ALA A 87 4.96 10.73 14.66
CA ALA A 87 4.03 11.56 15.42
C ALA A 87 4.58 12.99 15.61
N SER A 88 3.72 13.99 15.43
CA SER A 88 4.14 15.40 15.36
C SER A 88 4.62 16.00 16.68
N MET A 89 4.33 15.33 17.82
CA MET A 89 4.61 15.87 19.16
C MET A 89 5.35 14.87 20.05
N ILE A 90 4.66 13.81 20.48
CA ILE A 90 5.19 12.77 21.39
C ILE A 90 4.97 11.38 20.78
N TYR A 91 5.64 10.35 21.31
CA TYR A 91 5.60 8.93 20.90
C TYR A 91 6.47 8.51 19.69
N GLY A 92 7.13 9.45 19.01
CA GLY A 92 8.06 9.12 17.92
C GLY A 92 7.38 8.38 16.76
N ASN A 93 8.11 7.50 16.09
CA ASN A 93 7.60 6.74 14.94
C ASN A 93 6.84 5.50 15.42
N ALA A 94 5.56 5.69 15.76
CA ALA A 94 4.75 4.64 16.38
C ALA A 94 4.35 3.51 15.43
N ILE A 95 4.34 3.75 14.10
CA ILE A 95 3.96 2.75 13.08
C ILE A 95 5.17 2.10 12.40
N GLY A 96 6.38 2.61 12.67
CA GLY A 96 7.65 2.13 12.13
C GLY A 96 7.89 2.49 10.67
N ASP A 97 6.94 2.20 9.77
CA ASP A 97 7.05 2.45 8.34
C ASP A 97 5.78 3.14 7.82
N ALA A 98 5.93 4.40 7.42
CA ALA A 98 4.87 5.22 6.85
C ALA A 98 4.16 4.57 5.66
N ARG A 99 4.87 3.76 4.86
CA ARG A 99 4.31 3.12 3.66
C ARG A 99 3.17 2.14 3.99
N LYS A 100 3.14 1.59 5.21
CA LYS A 100 2.01 0.77 5.68
C LYS A 100 0.73 1.58 5.75
N LEU A 101 0.81 2.80 6.29
CA LEU A 101 -0.34 3.69 6.40
C LEU A 101 -0.75 4.20 5.01
N GLU A 102 0.21 4.64 4.22
CA GLU A 102 -0.04 5.15 2.85
C GLU A 102 -0.65 4.07 1.95
N PHE A 103 -0.23 2.81 2.10
CA PHE A 103 -0.87 1.68 1.42
C PHE A 103 -2.36 1.57 1.80
N LEU A 104 -2.68 1.64 3.11
CA LEU A 104 -4.07 1.57 3.58
C LEU A 104 -4.89 2.78 3.11
N GLU A 105 -4.33 3.99 3.19
CA GLU A 105 -4.99 5.21 2.72
C GLU A 105 -5.26 5.15 1.21
N THR A 106 -4.32 4.60 0.44
CA THR A 106 -4.49 4.36 -1.00
C THR A 106 -5.59 3.33 -1.23
N LEU A 107 -5.55 2.20 -0.51
CA LEU A 107 -6.52 1.13 -0.61
C LEU A 107 -7.94 1.63 -0.33
N TYR A 108 -8.16 2.35 0.77
CA TYR A 108 -9.48 2.85 1.17
C TYR A 108 -9.89 4.15 0.46
N GLY A 109 -8.95 4.89 -0.11
CA GLY A 109 -9.19 6.20 -0.71
C GLY A 109 -9.47 7.30 0.30
N GLU A 110 -9.12 7.10 1.56
CA GLU A 110 -9.29 8.06 2.64
C GLU A 110 -7.98 8.27 3.37
N SER A 111 -7.63 9.54 3.64
CA SER A 111 -6.47 9.87 4.47
C SER A 111 -6.78 9.59 5.94
N TYR A 112 -5.81 9.04 6.64
CA TYR A 112 -5.81 8.90 8.08
C TYR A 112 -5.85 10.28 8.74
N LEU A 113 -6.63 10.37 9.80
CA LEU A 113 -6.67 11.56 10.62
C LEU A 113 -6.99 11.21 12.08
N GLY A 114 -5.94 11.14 12.88
CA GLY A 114 -6.00 10.92 14.31
C GLY A 114 -6.44 12.16 15.08
N THR A 115 -6.74 11.98 16.35
CA THR A 115 -7.03 13.08 17.28
C THR A 115 -6.34 12.80 18.61
N TRP A 116 -5.54 13.76 19.06
CA TRP A 116 -4.90 13.75 20.36
C TRP A 116 -5.94 13.76 21.47
N CYS A 117 -5.61 13.27 22.67
CA CYS A 117 -6.56 13.24 23.79
C CYS A 117 -7.03 14.65 24.25
N TRP A 118 -6.35 15.71 23.79
CA TRP A 118 -6.74 17.11 23.97
C TRP A 118 -7.37 17.75 22.72
N GLY A 119 -7.78 16.97 21.72
CA GLY A 119 -8.63 17.40 20.61
C GLY A 119 -7.93 17.95 19.37
N VAL A 120 -6.59 18.03 19.35
CA VAL A 120 -5.83 18.41 18.13
C VAL A 120 -5.91 17.27 17.11
N ARG A 121 -6.14 17.59 15.83
CA ARG A 121 -6.12 16.60 14.73
C ARG A 121 -4.71 16.44 14.18
N ASP A 122 -4.33 15.20 13.85
CA ASP A 122 -2.98 14.87 13.37
C ASP A 122 -3.04 13.80 12.26
N PRO A 123 -2.46 14.06 11.07
CA PRO A 123 -2.35 13.04 10.02
C PRO A 123 -1.29 11.96 10.31
N ASN A 124 -0.54 12.08 11.41
CA ASN A 124 0.47 11.12 11.81
C ASN A 124 -0.03 10.29 13.01
N PRO A 125 -0.05 8.94 12.91
CA PRO A 125 -0.49 8.09 14.00
C PRO A 125 0.36 8.26 15.26
N HIS A 126 -0.30 8.25 16.41
CA HIS A 126 0.32 8.47 17.72
C HIS A 126 -0.22 7.47 18.76
N GLY A 127 0.63 7.08 19.72
CA GLY A 127 0.24 6.31 20.90
C GLY A 127 -0.75 5.15 20.63
N PRO A 128 -1.91 5.08 21.30
CA PRO A 128 -2.87 3.99 21.15
C PRO A 128 -3.40 3.75 19.72
N ALA A 129 -3.36 4.77 18.85
CA ALA A 129 -3.87 4.66 17.48
C ALA A 129 -2.91 3.92 16.53
N ALA A 130 -1.67 3.67 16.97
CA ALA A 130 -0.62 2.99 16.20
C ALA A 130 -0.31 1.57 16.72
N ALA A 131 -0.96 1.13 17.80
CA ALA A 131 -0.78 -0.21 18.32
C ALA A 131 -1.40 -1.22 17.35
N ILE A 132 -0.55 -2.01 16.69
CA ILE A 132 -0.96 -3.23 15.99
C ILE A 132 -0.93 -4.34 17.05
N PRO A 133 -2.06 -5.01 17.35
CA PRO A 133 -2.10 -6.10 18.32
C PRO A 133 -1.26 -7.30 17.89
#